data_AF-A0A967WQY4-F1
#
_entry.id   AF-A0A967WQY4-F1
#
_cell.length_a   1.000
_cell.length_b   1.000
_cell.length_c   1.000
_cell.angle_alpha   90.00
_cell.angle_beta   90.00
_cell.angle_gamma   90.00
#
_symmetry.space_group_name_H-M   'P 1'
#
loop_
_entity.id
_entity.type
_entity.pdbx_description
1 polymer ?
#
loop_
_entity_poly.entity_id
_entity_poly.type
_entity_poly.pdbx_seq_one_letter_code
_entity_poly.pdbx_strand_id
1 'polypeptide(L)'
;MAALLRIYPQAPIYTLLVSDRNKDAEVLQGMDFRTSFVQRLPFASRWHEPYLPFFPIAVESFDLTGYDLVLSSSHVCAKGVIPAPEALHLC
;
A
#
# COMPACT_ATOMS: atom_id res chain seq x y z
N MET A 1 5.09 9.77 2.37
CA MET A 1 3.63 9.58 2.55
C MET A 1 2.90 10.88 2.90
N ALA A 2 3.08 11.48 4.09
CA ALA A 2 2.27 12.63 4.55
C ALA A 2 2.27 13.85 3.61
N ALA A 3 3.38 14.15 2.93
CA ALA A 3 3.44 15.25 1.95
C ALA A 3 2.61 14.96 0.68
N LEU A 4 2.60 13.70 0.20
CA LEU A 4 1.82 13.31 -0.98
C LEU A 4 0.32 13.41 -0.71
N LEU A 5 -0.11 13.05 0.51
CA LEU A 5 -1.51 13.11 0.94
C LEU A 5 -2.03 14.55 1.09
N ARG A 6 -1.14 15.54 1.28
CA ARG A 6 -1.55 16.96 1.22
C ARG A 6 -1.88 17.41 -0.19
N ILE A 7 -1.22 16.82 -1.20
CA ILE A 7 -1.41 17.16 -2.62
C ILE A 7 -2.57 16.34 -3.20
N TYR A 8 -2.71 15.09 -2.78
CA TYR A 8 -3.75 14.15 -3.22
C TYR A 8 -4.55 13.59 -2.04
N PRO A 9 -5.39 14.41 -1.37
CA PRO A 9 -6.07 14.04 -0.12
C PRO A 9 -7.14 12.96 -0.29
N GLN A 10 -7.65 12.79 -1.51
CA GLN A 10 -8.70 11.80 -1.84
C GLN A 10 -8.13 10.54 -2.51
N ALA A 11 -6.80 10.45 -2.67
CA ALA A 11 -6.21 9.31 -3.35
C ALA A 11 -6.26 8.06 -2.45
N PRO A 12 -6.67 6.90 -2.98
CA PRO A 12 -6.63 5.65 -2.24
C PRO A 12 -5.18 5.26 -1.97
N ILE A 13 -4.94 4.68 -0.80
CA ILE A 13 -3.62 4.26 -0.35
C ILE A 13 -3.54 2.75 -0.38
N TYR A 14 -2.70 2.25 -1.27
CA TYR A 14 -2.37 0.84 -1.34
C TYR A 14 -1.21 0.53 -0.40
N THR A 15 -1.40 -0.42 0.51
CA THR A 15 -0.36 -0.85 1.45
C THR A 15 -0.42 -2.35 1.70
N LEU A 16 0.72 -3.00 1.95
CA LEU A 16 0.77 -4.44 2.19
C LEU A 16 -0.06 -4.84 3.41
N LEU A 17 0.07 -4.09 4.49
CA LEU A 17 -0.68 -4.27 5.74
C LEU A 17 -0.64 -2.98 6.56
N VAL A 18 -1.56 -2.87 7.51
CA VAL A 18 -1.56 -1.88 8.57
C VAL A 18 -1.26 -2.61 9.87
N SER A 19 -0.18 -2.19 10.55
CA SER A 19 0.18 -2.79 11.83
C SER A 19 -0.75 -2.31 12.94
N ASP A 20 -0.97 -3.14 13.96
CA ASP A 20 -1.78 -2.76 15.13
C ASP A 20 -1.20 -1.55 15.88
N ARG A 21 0.10 -1.29 15.74
CA ARG A 21 0.77 -0.12 16.33
C ARG A 21 0.41 1.18 15.61
N ASN A 22 0.09 1.09 14.33
CA ASN A 22 -0.08 2.26 13.48
C ASN A 22 -1.55 2.51 13.12
N LYS A 23 -2.46 1.53 13.27
CA LYS A 23 -3.87 1.64 12.85
C LYS A 23 -4.61 2.85 13.45
N ASP A 24 -4.23 3.27 14.65
CA ASP A 24 -4.87 4.38 15.37
C ASP A 24 -4.17 5.72 15.15
N ALA A 25 -3.12 5.77 14.32
CA ALA A 25 -2.43 7.03 14.04
C ALA A 25 -3.38 8.00 13.34
N GLU A 26 -3.52 9.22 13.89
CA GLU A 26 -4.44 10.25 13.40
C GLU A 26 -4.29 10.53 11.90
N VAL A 27 -3.05 10.48 11.40
CA VAL A 27 -2.77 10.69 9.98
C VAL A 27 -3.48 9.67 9.08
N LEU A 28 -3.79 8.48 9.59
CA LEU A 28 -4.48 7.41 8.85
C LEU A 28 -6.01 7.51 8.93
N GLN A 29 -6.56 8.35 9.82
CA GLN A 29 -8.00 8.44 10.00
C GLN A 29 -8.67 9.12 8.80
N GLY A 30 -9.72 8.49 8.27
CA GLY A 30 -10.49 9.01 7.14
C GLY A 30 -9.89 8.76 5.76
N MET A 31 -8.76 8.06 5.66
CA MET A 31 -8.15 7.70 4.37
C MET A 31 -8.67 6.36 3.84
N ASP A 32 -8.82 6.23 2.52
CA ASP A 32 -9.19 4.97 1.87
C ASP A 32 -7.95 4.05 1.79
N PHE A 33 -7.79 3.17 2.79
CA PHE A 33 -6.75 2.15 2.80
C PHE A 33 -7.18 0.88 2.09
N ARG A 34 -6.43 0.52 1.05
CA ARG A 34 -6.56 -0.75 0.34
C ARG A 34 -5.38 -1.63 0.71
N THR A 35 -5.68 -2.68 1.48
CA THR A 35 -4.65 -3.59 1.98
C THR A 35 -4.53 -4.83 1.11
N SER A 36 -3.34 -5.44 1.10
CA SER A 36 -3.14 -6.70 0.37
C SER A 36 -3.84 -7.87 1.06
N PHE A 37 -3.85 -9.04 0.40
CA PHE A 37 -4.38 -10.26 1.01
C PHE A 37 -3.67 -10.65 2.33
N VAL A 38 -2.42 -10.21 2.53
CA VAL A 38 -1.62 -10.49 3.73
C VAL A 38 -2.27 -9.93 4.98
N GLN A 39 -3.02 -8.82 4.88
CA GLN A 39 -3.75 -8.23 6.00
C GLN A 39 -4.75 -9.20 6.66
N ARG A 40 -5.24 -10.19 5.91
CA ARG A 40 -6.20 -11.20 6.39
C ARG A 40 -5.53 -12.45 6.98
N LEU A 41 -4.20 -12.55 6.89
CA LEU A 41 -3.46 -13.68 7.42
C LEU A 41 -3.31 -13.56 8.95
N PRO A 42 -3.28 -14.70 9.67
CA PRO A 42 -3.24 -14.70 11.12
C PRO A 42 -2.00 -13.96 11.63
N PHE A 43 -2.22 -13.03 12.56
CA PHE A 43 -1.16 -12.26 13.20
C PHE A 43 -0.36 -11.30 12.30
N ALA A 44 -0.71 -11.11 11.03
CA ALA A 44 0.06 -10.28 10.09
C ALA A 44 0.21 -8.82 10.54
N SER A 45 -0.82 -8.23 11.15
CA SER A 45 -0.77 -6.87 11.74
C SER A 45 0.14 -6.73 12.96
N ARG A 46 0.48 -7.85 13.61
CA ARG A 46 1.32 -7.86 14.81
C ARG A 46 2.75 -8.35 14.52
N TRP A 47 2.89 -9.31 13.61
CA TRP A 47 4.15 -9.96 13.23
C TRP A 47 4.22 -10.06 11.70
N HIS A 48 4.91 -9.11 11.08
CA HIS A 48 4.99 -9.01 9.63
C HIS A 48 6.22 -9.73 9.03
N GLU A 49 7.25 -9.99 9.85
CA GLU A 49 8.50 -10.63 9.43
C GLU A 49 8.29 -12.01 8.78
N PRO A 50 7.43 -12.91 9.30
CA PRO A 50 7.17 -14.21 8.65
C PRO A 50 6.54 -14.07 7.26
N TYR A 51 5.90 -12.93 7.00
CA TYR A 51 5.20 -12.66 5.75
C TYR A 51 6.06 -11.95 4.69
N LEU A 52 7.31 -11.57 5.02
CA LEU A 52 8.24 -10.94 4.07
C LEU A 52 8.37 -11.68 2.74
N PRO A 53 8.46 -13.03 2.68
CA PRO A 53 8.53 -13.75 1.41
C PRO A 53 7.28 -13.58 0.53
N PHE A 54 6.12 -13.28 1.11
CA PHE A 54 4.87 -13.08 0.39
C PHE A 54 4.68 -11.63 -0.07
N PHE A 55 5.49 -10.69 0.41
CA PHE A 55 5.33 -9.27 0.09
C PHE A 55 5.47 -8.94 -1.39
N PRO A 56 6.42 -9.51 -2.16
CA PRO A 56 6.48 -9.26 -3.61
C PRO A 56 5.17 -9.62 -4.31
N ILE A 57 4.67 -10.84 -4.07
CA ILE A 57 3.40 -11.34 -4.64
C ILE A 57 2.22 -10.44 -4.21
N ALA A 58 2.21 -10.01 -2.95
CA ALA A 58 1.18 -9.14 -2.42
C ALA A 58 1.19 -7.74 -3.05
N VAL A 59 2.37 -7.17 -3.35
CA VAL A 59 2.48 -5.89 -4.07
C VAL A 59 2.00 -6.03 -5.52
N GLU A 60 2.41 -7.09 -6.21
CA GLU A 60 2.02 -7.35 -7.60
C GLU A 60 0.51 -7.64 -7.74
N SER A 61 -0.12 -8.15 -6.68
CA SER A 61 -1.56 -8.48 -6.68
C SER A 61 -2.51 -7.28 -6.62
N PHE A 62 -1.99 -6.06 -6.44
CA PHE A 62 -2.85 -4.88 -6.40
C PHE A 62 -3.46 -4.58 -7.76
N ASP A 63 -4.79 -4.52 -7.80
CA ASP A 63 -5.49 -4.00 -8.96
C ASP A 63 -5.39 -2.47 -9.00
N LEU A 64 -4.55 -2.00 -9.92
CA LEU A 64 -4.30 -0.60 -10.24
C LEU A 64 -4.91 -0.22 -11.60
N THR A 65 -5.82 -1.04 -12.13
CA THR A 65 -6.57 -0.72 -13.35
C THR A 65 -7.44 0.51 -13.10
N GLY A 66 -7.45 1.45 -14.07
CA GLY A 66 -8.24 2.68 -13.99
C GLY A 66 -7.55 3.83 -13.26
N TYR A 67 -6.27 3.70 -12.91
CA TYR A 67 -5.43 4.80 -12.43
C TYR A 67 -4.45 5.22 -13.52
N ASP A 68 -4.46 6.49 -13.91
CA ASP A 68 -3.51 7.04 -14.90
C ASP A 68 -2.15 7.40 -14.27
N LEU A 69 -2.09 7.47 -12.94
CA LEU A 69 -0.90 7.84 -12.18
C LEU A 69 -0.79 6.99 -10.90
N VAL A 70 0.35 6.33 -10.74
CA VAL A 70 0.71 5.56 -9.55
C VAL A 70 1.95 6.18 -8.92
N LEU A 71 1.82 6.63 -7.67
CA LEU A 71 2.94 7.15 -6.89
C LEU A 71 3.35 6.12 -5.86
N SER A 72 4.56 5.58 -5.97
CA SER A 72 5.11 4.65 -4.98
C SER A 72 6.16 5.35 -4.12
N SER A 73 6.02 5.26 -2.80
CA SER A 73 6.96 5.85 -1.85
C SER A 73 7.15 4.85 -0.71
N SER A 74 8.22 4.04 -0.78
CA SER A 74 8.46 3.00 0.23
C SER A 74 9.92 2.54 0.32
N HIS A 75 10.27 1.99 1.48
CA HIS A 75 11.57 1.39 1.83
C HIS A 75 11.70 -0.09 1.44
N VAL A 76 10.60 -0.75 1.04
CA VAL A 76 10.56 -2.19 0.73
C VAL A 76 10.02 -2.40 -0.70
N CYS A 77 9.13 -3.38 -0.91
CA CYS A 77 8.72 -3.88 -2.23
C CYS A 77 7.71 -3.00 -2.99
N ALA A 78 7.25 -1.86 -2.46
CA ALA A 78 6.15 -1.11 -3.07
C ALA A 78 6.47 -0.54 -4.47
N LYS A 79 7.74 -0.48 -4.87
CA LYS A 79 8.15 -0.12 -6.24
C LYS A 79 7.92 -1.23 -7.26
N GLY A 80 7.61 -2.45 -6.81
CA GLY A 80 7.27 -3.60 -7.67
C GLY A 80 5.78 -3.71 -8.00
N VAL A 81 5.00 -2.64 -7.82
CA VAL A 81 3.60 -2.63 -8.28
C VAL A 81 3.54 -2.78 -9.79
N ILE A 82 2.47 -3.39 -10.27
CA ILE A 82 2.21 -3.57 -11.70
C ILE A 82 1.08 -2.59 -12.09
N PRO A 83 1.42 -1.37 -12.54
CA PRO A 83 0.42 -0.41 -13.02
C PRO A 83 -0.16 -0.86 -14.37
N ALA A 84 -1.27 -0.25 -14.78
CA ALA A 84 -1.78 -0.43 -16.14
C ALA A 84 -0.75 0.07 -17.18
N PRO A 85 -0.70 -0.49 -18.40
CA PRO A 85 0.29 -0.11 -19.43
C PRO A 85 0.32 1.39 -19.76
N GLU A 86 -0.84 2.04 -19.69
CA GLU A 86 -1.04 3.47 -19.94
C GLU A 86 -0.74 4.37 -18.74
N ALA A 87 -0.59 3.79 -17.54
CA ALA A 87 -0.43 4.53 -16.31
C ALA A 87 1.03 4.94 -16.07
N LEU A 88 1.23 6.19 -15.66
CA LEU A 88 2.55 6.68 -15.25
C LEU A 88 2.88 6.20 -13.85
N HIS A 89 4.01 5.52 -13.68
CA HIS A 89 4.50 5.10 -12.36
C HIS A 89 5.73 5.91 -11.94
N LEU A 90 5.60 6.66 -10.83
CA LEU A 90 6.69 7.44 -10.23
C LEU A 90 7.13 6.81 -8.91
N CYS A 91 8.44 6.76 -8.69
CA CYS A 91 9.12 6.04 -7.59
C CYS A 91 9.98 6.92 -6.71
#